data_AF-A0A497B6P0-F1
#
_entry.id   AF-A0A497B6P0-F1
#
_cell.length_a   1.000
_cell.length_b   1.000
_cell.length_c   1.000
_cell.angle_alpha   90.00
_cell.angle_beta   90.00
_cell.angle_gamma   90.00
#
_symmetry.space_group_name_H-M   'P 1'
#
loop_
_entity.id
_entity.type
_entity.pdbx_description
1 polymer ?
#
loop_
_entity_poly.entity_id
_entity_poly.type
_entity_poly.pdbx_seq_one_letter_code
_entity_poly.pdbx_strand_id
1 'polypeptide(L)'
;MPIAGLTDQHTIETDLRLHRWPISLRLPLKPWRYPLRRWQAEAFRTFLSGAENFLAVATPGAGKTIFALRAIHHLLLEKVIERVVVVVPTDNLRGQWMQAAASNAGVQLDSGWTNGPAPETNDYHGAVVTYQQVGSNPQASRRHCAARRTLVVFDEIHHVGDANTWGGAVQSAFGPAIRRLGLSGTPFRTDGEPIPFIRYDEDGRSVPDYVYGYGDALADGVCRPVLFSSYDGEMEWSLDGVTVNKTFKDTLDAKSRVHRLRTALDPGGEWLDRVVRDADRKLLALRGNGHSAAGGLIIAIDQEHARAIARLLERLTYQTPTVVISDEPRASAQINEFKRGHQRWIIAVRMISEGVDIPRLRVGIYATNVRSELFFRQAVGRFIRMQAELKGDQSAYLYIPREDVLLSLAQKIKQEVAHKLRDKVERGERGEREPTQSELPLFTPLSSAAQADDVVYDASLFSQTELARAQTLKLLAGLPAGVDDALIAAVIRAYEAQKGVGIRAGITAAARAAKPAPVANPIREEIGDKRRLVSKLVNRLHYEGDGQHHQREIFAALSRHDGVSQGQCTLAQLDARVALLKNWLERGMPQ
;
A
#
# COMPACT_ATOMS: atom_id res chain seq x y z
N MET A 1 14.95 -79.49 -14.70
CA MET A 1 14.23 -80.15 -13.58
C MET A 1 15.22 -81.06 -12.87
N PRO A 2 15.17 -81.25 -11.53
CA PRO A 2 14.20 -80.80 -10.49
C PRO A 2 14.79 -79.69 -9.58
N ILE A 3 14.07 -78.79 -8.89
CA ILE A 3 13.00 -78.79 -7.85
C ILE A 3 13.52 -79.00 -6.41
N ALA A 4 13.01 -78.11 -5.52
CA ALA A 4 12.95 -78.08 -4.05
C ALA A 4 14.00 -77.16 -3.38
N GLY A 5 13.69 -76.09 -2.61
CA GLY A 5 12.47 -75.72 -1.90
C GLY A 5 12.67 -75.91 -0.39
N LEU A 6 12.86 -74.82 0.37
CA LEU A 6 12.34 -74.56 1.74
C LEU A 6 13.05 -73.35 2.37
N THR A 7 12.24 -72.31 2.60
CA THR A 7 12.23 -71.34 3.71
C THR A 7 13.27 -71.48 4.82
N ASP A 8 13.92 -70.37 5.21
CA ASP A 8 13.62 -69.80 6.54
C ASP A 8 14.04 -68.32 6.71
N GLN A 9 13.35 -67.67 7.64
CA GLN A 9 13.45 -66.27 8.02
C GLN A 9 14.69 -65.97 8.89
N HIS A 10 14.96 -64.66 9.06
CA HIS A 10 15.88 -64.03 10.02
C HIS A 10 17.36 -63.96 9.62
N THR A 11 17.80 -62.77 9.22
CA THR A 11 18.79 -61.94 9.95
C THR A 11 18.95 -60.63 9.16
N ILE A 12 18.19 -59.59 9.53
CA ILE A 12 18.53 -58.19 9.19
C ILE A 12 18.97 -57.54 10.49
N GLU A 13 20.20 -57.85 10.89
CA GLU A 13 20.91 -57.11 11.93
C GLU A 13 21.70 -55.98 11.27
N THR A 14 21.32 -54.76 11.66
CA THR A 14 22.24 -53.67 12.02
C THR A 14 23.15 -53.12 10.92
N ASP A 15 22.63 -52.16 10.17
CA ASP A 15 23.47 -51.08 9.59
C ASP A 15 22.82 -49.71 9.85
N LEU A 16 22.75 -49.33 11.13
CA LEU A 16 22.46 -47.95 11.58
C LEU A 16 23.73 -47.09 11.39
N ARG A 17 24.21 -46.97 10.15
CA ARG A 17 25.19 -45.94 9.80
C ARG A 17 24.47 -44.62 9.58
N LEU A 18 24.49 -43.78 10.61
CA LEU A 18 24.41 -42.30 10.59
C LEU A 18 24.15 -41.70 9.20
N HIS A 19 22.90 -41.80 8.71
CA HIS A 19 22.46 -41.01 7.57
C HIS A 19 22.21 -39.60 8.10
N ARG A 20 23.23 -38.75 8.05
CA ARG A 20 23.03 -37.30 8.00
C ARG A 20 22.09 -37.05 6.82
N TRP A 21 20.81 -36.76 7.10
CA TRP A 21 19.89 -36.28 6.07
C TRP A 21 20.58 -35.13 5.31
N PRO A 22 20.58 -35.12 3.98
CA PRO A 22 21.14 -34.01 3.23
C PRO A 22 20.44 -32.72 3.66
N ILE A 23 21.22 -31.84 4.30
CA ILE A 23 20.84 -30.49 4.67
C ILE A 23 20.74 -29.68 3.39
N SER A 24 19.60 -29.74 2.69
CA SER A 24 19.04 -28.67 1.85
C SER A 24 18.02 -29.23 0.85
N LEU A 25 16.76 -29.40 1.25
CA LEU A 25 15.65 -29.32 0.30
C LEU A 25 15.08 -27.91 0.40
N ARG A 26 15.77 -26.93 -0.19
CA ARG A 26 15.18 -25.60 -0.42
C ARG A 26 14.03 -25.82 -1.41
N LEU A 27 12.83 -25.35 -1.05
CA LEU A 27 11.64 -25.49 -1.88
C LEU A 27 11.94 -25.01 -3.31
N PRO A 28 11.67 -25.81 -4.36
CA PRO A 28 11.89 -25.37 -5.74
C PRO A 28 11.01 -24.15 -6.03
N LEU A 29 11.65 -23.05 -6.44
CA LEU A 29 10.93 -21.84 -6.83
C LEU A 29 10.15 -22.09 -8.12
N LYS A 30 8.86 -21.76 -8.09
CA LYS A 30 8.02 -21.82 -9.29
C LYS A 30 8.45 -20.75 -10.30
N PRO A 31 8.26 -20.96 -11.61
CA PRO A 31 8.49 -19.93 -12.61
C PRO A 31 7.65 -18.69 -12.32
N TRP A 32 8.21 -17.50 -12.59
CA TRP A 32 7.49 -16.24 -12.46
C TRP A 32 6.36 -16.16 -13.50
N ARG A 33 5.12 -15.92 -13.04
CA ARG A 33 3.92 -15.86 -13.92
C ARG A 33 3.17 -14.53 -13.87
N TYR A 34 3.58 -13.60 -13.00
CA TYR A 34 2.87 -12.34 -12.83
C TYR A 34 3.32 -11.30 -13.86
N PRO A 35 2.43 -10.77 -14.72
CA PRO A 35 2.84 -9.73 -15.65
C PRO A 35 3.28 -8.47 -14.89
N LEU A 36 4.39 -7.89 -15.32
CA LEU A 36 4.89 -6.63 -14.78
C LEU A 36 4.25 -5.45 -15.50
N ARG A 37 3.94 -4.40 -14.76
CA ARG A 37 3.65 -3.08 -15.34
C ARG A 37 4.92 -2.55 -16.01
N ARG A 38 4.75 -1.64 -16.97
CA ARG A 38 5.87 -1.02 -17.71
C ARG A 38 6.97 -0.51 -16.78
N TRP A 39 6.61 0.32 -15.79
CA TRP A 39 7.58 0.89 -14.85
C TRP A 39 8.30 -0.19 -14.03
N GLN A 40 7.61 -1.30 -13.68
CA GLN A 40 8.21 -2.40 -12.91
C GLN A 40 9.23 -3.15 -13.77
N ALA A 41 8.96 -3.34 -15.06
CA ALA A 41 9.88 -3.96 -16.00
C ALA A 41 11.09 -3.05 -16.29
N GLU A 42 10.87 -1.74 -16.43
CA GLU A 42 11.94 -0.74 -16.55
C GLU A 42 12.83 -0.68 -15.31
N ALA A 43 12.23 -0.53 -14.12
CA ALA A 43 12.94 -0.55 -12.85
C ALA A 43 13.71 -1.87 -12.65
N PHE A 44 13.12 -3.00 -13.05
CA PHE A 44 13.78 -4.30 -12.97
C PHE A 44 14.99 -4.38 -13.88
N ARG A 45 14.91 -3.87 -15.12
CA ARG A 45 16.09 -3.77 -16.00
C ARG A 45 17.20 -2.94 -15.38
N THR A 46 16.88 -1.81 -14.76
CA THR A 46 17.89 -1.01 -14.04
C THR A 46 18.46 -1.77 -12.85
N PHE A 47 17.62 -2.49 -12.10
CA PHE A 47 18.04 -3.31 -10.94
C PHE A 47 19.03 -4.43 -11.32
N LEU A 48 18.92 -4.98 -12.53
CA LEU A 48 19.82 -6.00 -13.06
C LEU A 48 21.26 -5.50 -13.29
N SER A 49 21.49 -4.17 -13.29
CA SER A 49 22.85 -3.60 -13.35
C SER A 49 23.77 -4.03 -12.20
N GLY A 50 23.21 -4.59 -11.13
CA GLY A 50 23.98 -5.20 -10.05
C GLY A 50 24.30 -4.26 -8.87
N ALA A 51 23.71 -3.06 -8.81
CA ALA A 51 23.90 -2.14 -7.71
C ALA A 51 23.65 -2.80 -6.33
N GLU A 52 24.61 -2.65 -5.42
CA GLU A 52 24.54 -3.20 -4.06
C GLU A 52 23.35 -2.62 -3.28
N ASN A 53 23.20 -1.30 -3.33
CA ASN A 53 22.06 -0.57 -2.80
C ASN A 53 21.22 -0.06 -3.98
N PHE A 54 19.94 -0.38 -4.01
CA PHE A 54 19.01 0.07 -5.03
C PHE A 54 17.79 0.73 -4.39
N LEU A 55 17.53 1.99 -4.71
CA LEU A 55 16.36 2.74 -4.26
C LEU A 55 15.35 2.90 -5.40
N ALA A 56 14.19 2.26 -5.24
CA ALA A 56 13.04 2.46 -6.10
C ALA A 56 12.03 3.40 -5.41
N VAL A 57 11.82 4.55 -6.02
CA VAL A 57 10.79 5.50 -5.60
C VAL A 57 9.60 5.34 -6.50
N ALA A 58 8.45 4.94 -5.95
CA ALA A 58 7.24 4.79 -6.74
C ALA A 58 6.01 5.24 -5.95
N THR A 59 5.11 5.95 -6.63
CA THR A 59 3.90 6.50 -6.02
C THR A 59 3.08 5.45 -5.25
N PRO A 60 2.39 5.80 -4.15
CA PRO A 60 1.53 4.85 -3.44
C PRO A 60 0.53 4.14 -4.36
N GLY A 61 0.40 2.82 -4.20
CA GLY A 61 -0.47 2.00 -5.05
C GLY A 61 0.12 1.63 -6.43
N ALA A 62 1.34 2.07 -6.78
CA ALA A 62 2.00 1.71 -8.03
C ALA A 62 2.33 0.21 -8.16
N GLY A 63 2.36 -0.52 -7.05
CA GLY A 63 2.72 -1.94 -7.00
C GLY A 63 4.18 -2.21 -6.66
N LYS A 64 4.77 -1.44 -5.72
CA LYS A 64 6.16 -1.61 -5.23
C LYS A 64 6.48 -3.04 -4.79
N THR A 65 5.55 -3.66 -4.07
CA THR A 65 5.68 -5.04 -3.60
C THR A 65 5.89 -6.02 -4.75
N ILE A 66 5.16 -5.88 -5.87
CA ILE A 66 5.33 -6.79 -7.02
C ILE A 66 6.71 -6.63 -7.67
N PHE A 67 7.20 -5.40 -7.80
CA PHE A 67 8.56 -5.13 -8.27
C PHE A 67 9.62 -5.78 -7.35
N ALA A 68 9.49 -5.60 -6.03
CA ALA A 68 10.41 -6.20 -5.08
C ALA A 68 10.37 -7.73 -5.11
N LEU A 69 9.18 -8.32 -5.21
CA LEU A 69 9.01 -9.77 -5.34
C LEU A 69 9.64 -10.31 -6.63
N ARG A 70 9.57 -9.57 -7.74
CA ARG A 70 10.27 -9.94 -8.98
C ARG A 70 11.79 -9.93 -8.77
N ALA A 71 12.31 -8.92 -8.08
CA ALA A 71 13.73 -8.80 -7.76
C ALA A 71 14.21 -9.96 -6.86
N ILE A 72 13.46 -10.24 -5.79
CA ILE A 72 13.68 -11.39 -4.89
C ILE A 72 13.70 -12.70 -5.67
N HIS A 73 12.66 -12.94 -6.48
CA HIS A 73 12.50 -14.16 -7.24
C HIS A 73 13.69 -14.41 -8.17
N HIS A 74 14.11 -13.38 -8.91
CA HIS A 74 15.26 -13.47 -9.78
C HIS A 74 16.55 -13.79 -9.02
N LEU A 75 16.84 -13.06 -7.94
CA LEU A 75 18.10 -13.24 -7.20
C LEU A 75 18.19 -14.61 -6.51
N LEU A 76 17.07 -15.17 -6.05
CA LEU A 76 17.03 -16.53 -5.51
C LEU A 76 17.21 -17.58 -6.63
N LEU A 77 16.56 -17.38 -7.79
CA LEU A 77 16.67 -18.28 -8.94
C LEU A 77 18.11 -18.36 -9.46
N GLU A 78 18.77 -17.21 -9.62
CA GLU A 78 20.17 -17.09 -10.04
C GLU A 78 21.17 -17.45 -8.93
N LYS A 79 20.70 -17.85 -7.74
CA LYS A 79 21.52 -18.19 -6.57
C LYS A 79 22.51 -17.09 -6.17
N VAL A 80 22.20 -15.83 -6.48
CA VAL A 80 22.95 -14.65 -6.01
C VAL A 80 22.76 -14.49 -4.51
N ILE A 81 21.52 -14.74 -4.06
CA ILE A 81 21.17 -14.73 -2.64
C ILE A 81 20.63 -16.08 -2.21
N GLU A 82 20.67 -16.28 -0.90
CA GLU A 82 20.19 -17.46 -0.23
C GLU A 82 19.10 -17.17 0.79
N ARG A 83 18.96 -15.90 1.20
CA ARG A 83 18.04 -15.47 2.24
C ARG A 83 17.45 -14.11 1.89
N VAL A 84 16.20 -13.89 2.26
CA VAL A 84 15.50 -12.61 2.10
C VAL A 84 15.02 -12.10 3.46
N VAL A 85 15.30 -10.84 3.79
CA VAL A 85 14.66 -10.17 4.93
C VAL A 85 13.86 -8.99 4.40
N VAL A 86 12.57 -8.97 4.68
CA VAL A 86 11.72 -7.82 4.40
C VAL A 86 11.50 -7.06 5.69
N VAL A 87 11.83 -5.78 5.72
CA VAL A 87 11.63 -4.89 6.86
C VAL A 87 10.46 -3.96 6.55
N VAL A 88 9.45 -3.95 7.41
CA VAL A 88 8.19 -3.19 7.22
C VAL A 88 7.94 -2.24 8.40
N PRO A 89 7.15 -1.17 8.24
CA PRO A 89 6.86 -0.26 9.34
C PRO A 89 5.94 -0.83 10.42
N THR A 90 4.95 -1.65 10.04
CA THR A 90 3.91 -2.11 10.96
C THR A 90 3.73 -3.63 10.94
N ASP A 91 3.27 -4.21 12.05
CA ASP A 91 3.10 -5.67 12.17
C ASP A 91 2.05 -6.23 11.19
N ASN A 92 0.98 -5.47 10.91
CA ASN A 92 -0.06 -5.84 9.93
C ASN A 92 0.51 -6.06 8.51
N LEU A 93 1.58 -5.34 8.14
CA LEU A 93 2.21 -5.51 6.83
C LEU A 93 3.00 -6.82 6.72
N ARG A 94 3.42 -7.43 7.84
CA ARG A 94 4.18 -8.68 7.82
C ARG A 94 3.38 -9.83 7.22
N GLY A 95 2.11 -9.94 7.60
CA GLY A 95 1.18 -10.93 7.06
C GLY A 95 0.90 -10.69 5.56
N GLN A 96 0.71 -9.43 5.16
CA GLN A 96 0.45 -9.07 3.76
C GLN A 96 1.65 -9.39 2.86
N TRP A 97 2.87 -9.07 3.30
CA TRP A 97 4.10 -9.37 2.57
C TRP A 97 4.35 -10.87 2.43
N MET A 98 4.19 -11.64 3.52
CA MET A 98 4.28 -13.10 3.48
C MET A 98 3.29 -13.67 2.46
N GLN A 99 2.02 -13.24 2.49
CA GLN A 99 1.00 -13.73 1.58
C GLN A 99 1.33 -13.39 0.12
N ALA A 100 1.70 -12.13 -0.15
CA ALA A 100 2.05 -11.69 -1.49
C ALA A 100 3.29 -12.44 -2.04
N ALA A 101 4.29 -12.70 -1.20
CA ALA A 101 5.48 -13.46 -1.56
C ALA A 101 5.13 -14.91 -1.92
N ALA A 102 4.32 -15.56 -1.11
CA ALA A 102 3.88 -16.93 -1.37
C ALA A 102 3.01 -17.04 -2.62
N SER A 103 2.01 -16.15 -2.80
CA SER A 103 1.06 -16.23 -3.90
C SER A 103 1.65 -15.79 -5.25
N ASN A 104 2.48 -14.76 -5.26
CA ASN A 104 2.91 -14.12 -6.50
C ASN A 104 4.31 -14.57 -6.95
N ALA A 105 5.15 -15.00 -6.01
CA ALA A 105 6.53 -15.39 -6.27
C ALA A 105 6.86 -16.83 -5.85
N GLY A 106 5.97 -17.53 -5.13
CA GLY A 106 6.28 -18.84 -4.53
C GLY A 106 7.32 -18.77 -3.41
N VAL A 107 7.60 -17.57 -2.89
CA VAL A 107 8.62 -17.33 -1.87
C VAL A 107 7.97 -17.40 -0.48
N GLN A 108 8.37 -18.40 0.30
CA GLN A 108 7.95 -18.56 1.68
C GLN A 108 8.75 -17.64 2.61
N LEU A 109 8.07 -16.72 3.31
CA LEU A 109 8.67 -15.83 4.30
C LEU A 109 8.04 -16.06 5.68
N ASP A 110 8.86 -16.12 6.71
CA ASP A 110 8.40 -16.26 8.10
C ASP A 110 7.97 -14.89 8.67
N SER A 111 6.67 -14.72 8.88
CA SER A 111 6.09 -13.55 9.57
C SER A 111 5.95 -13.73 11.09
N GLY A 112 6.32 -14.90 11.63
CA GLY A 112 6.34 -15.21 13.05
C GLY A 112 7.71 -15.02 13.70
N TRP A 113 8.79 -14.98 12.91
CA TRP A 113 10.14 -14.78 13.43
C TRP A 113 10.28 -13.46 14.19
N THR A 114 10.85 -13.49 15.39
CA THR A 114 10.88 -12.35 16.32
C THR A 114 12.22 -11.64 16.40
N ASN A 115 13.09 -11.83 15.39
CA ASN A 115 14.48 -11.36 15.42
C ASN A 115 15.25 -11.85 16.67
N GLY A 116 14.99 -13.11 17.04
CA GLY A 116 15.59 -13.77 18.19
C GLY A 116 16.99 -14.33 17.93
N PRO A 117 17.59 -15.00 18.92
CA PRO A 117 18.89 -15.64 18.78
C PRO A 117 18.88 -16.78 17.75
N ALA A 118 17.74 -17.44 17.58
CA ALA A 118 17.53 -18.47 16.57
C ALA A 118 17.18 -17.86 15.20
N PRO A 119 17.74 -18.36 14.08
CA PRO A 119 17.29 -17.98 12.75
C PRO A 119 15.91 -18.60 12.44
N GLU A 120 15.29 -18.16 11.35
CA GLU A 120 14.13 -18.82 10.76
C GLU A 120 14.43 -20.28 10.36
N THR A 121 13.39 -21.13 10.31
CA THR A 121 13.55 -22.53 9.88
C THR A 121 13.85 -22.61 8.38
N ASN A 122 14.48 -23.70 7.93
CA ASN A 122 14.86 -23.88 6.52
C ASN A 122 13.67 -24.12 5.58
N ASP A 123 12.43 -24.21 6.10
CA ASP A 123 11.20 -24.22 5.28
C ASP A 123 10.91 -22.85 4.67
N TYR A 124 11.55 -21.79 5.18
CA TYR A 124 11.40 -20.43 4.70
C TYR A 124 12.63 -20.00 3.91
N HIS A 125 12.40 -19.17 2.90
CA HIS A 125 13.46 -18.46 2.16
C HIS A 125 13.98 -17.25 2.95
N GLY A 126 13.35 -16.93 4.08
CA GLY A 126 13.67 -15.78 4.90
C GLY A 126 12.50 -15.32 5.76
N ALA A 127 12.48 -14.04 6.16
CA ALA A 127 11.53 -13.55 7.15
C ALA A 127 11.01 -12.13 6.84
N VAL A 128 9.87 -11.79 7.44
CA VAL A 128 9.34 -10.41 7.47
C VAL A 128 9.36 -9.89 8.91
N VAL A 129 10.04 -8.77 9.14
CA VAL A 129 10.22 -8.14 10.47
C VAL A 129 9.85 -6.66 10.42
N THR A 130 9.57 -6.08 11.57
CA THR A 130 9.36 -4.62 11.66
C THR A 130 10.66 -3.86 11.90
N TYR A 131 10.70 -2.57 11.55
CA TYR A 131 11.82 -1.69 11.96
C TYR A 131 12.02 -1.70 13.47
N GLN A 132 10.94 -1.74 14.26
CA GLN A 132 11.01 -1.86 15.71
C GLN A 132 11.72 -3.16 16.16
N GLN A 133 11.39 -4.31 15.56
CA GLN A 133 12.04 -5.59 15.88
C GLN A 133 13.54 -5.58 15.57
N VAL A 134 13.94 -4.94 14.46
CA VAL A 134 15.34 -4.73 14.12
C VAL A 134 16.01 -3.79 15.13
N GLY A 135 15.35 -2.67 15.44
CA GLY A 135 15.83 -1.67 16.40
C GLY A 135 16.06 -2.23 17.80
N SER A 136 15.21 -3.13 18.27
CA SER A 136 15.36 -3.77 19.59
C SER A 136 16.54 -4.74 19.68
N ASN A 137 16.98 -5.33 18.56
CA ASN A 137 18.11 -6.27 18.55
C ASN A 137 18.86 -6.27 17.21
N PRO A 138 19.61 -5.20 16.89
CA PRO A 138 20.31 -5.08 15.61
C PRO A 138 21.43 -6.12 15.47
N GLN A 139 22.04 -6.54 16.58
CA GLN A 139 23.12 -7.52 16.57
C GLN A 139 22.66 -8.92 16.17
N ALA A 140 21.46 -9.34 16.57
CA ALA A 140 20.89 -10.61 16.08
C ALA A 140 20.68 -10.55 14.56
N SER A 141 20.05 -9.50 14.05
CA SER A 141 19.89 -9.29 12.61
C SER A 141 21.23 -9.29 11.88
N ARG A 142 22.26 -8.63 12.42
CA ARG A 142 23.62 -8.61 11.86
C ARG A 142 24.23 -9.99 11.75
N ARG A 143 24.17 -10.79 12.82
CA ARG A 143 24.71 -12.17 12.83
C ARG A 143 24.03 -13.04 11.77
N HIS A 144 22.69 -13.01 11.72
CA HIS A 144 21.92 -13.80 10.75
C HIS A 144 22.11 -13.32 9.32
N CYS A 145 22.25 -12.01 9.11
CA CYS A 145 22.54 -11.40 7.81
C CYS A 145 23.95 -11.79 7.32
N ALA A 146 24.95 -11.80 8.21
CA ALA A 146 26.32 -12.18 7.86
C ALA A 146 26.48 -13.70 7.60
N ALA A 147 25.66 -14.53 8.24
CA ALA A 147 25.75 -15.98 8.12
C ALA A 147 25.27 -16.55 6.77
N ARG A 148 24.47 -15.79 6.00
CA ARG A 148 23.90 -16.23 4.72
C ARG A 148 23.88 -15.09 3.73
N ARG A 149 24.09 -15.36 2.44
CA ARG A 149 23.99 -14.35 1.36
C ARG A 149 22.57 -13.75 1.35
N THR A 150 22.40 -12.57 1.95
CA THR A 150 21.08 -12.01 2.26
C THR A 150 20.77 -10.81 1.34
N LEU A 151 19.56 -10.80 0.77
CA LEU A 151 18.91 -9.57 0.28
C LEU A 151 18.06 -9.00 1.40
N VAL A 152 18.17 -7.69 1.62
CA VAL A 152 17.27 -6.97 2.51
C VAL A 152 16.38 -6.05 1.69
N VAL A 153 15.08 -6.13 1.88
CA VAL A 153 14.09 -5.22 1.30
C VAL A 153 13.57 -4.31 2.40
N PHE A 154 13.74 -3.01 2.23
CA PHE A 154 13.21 -2.00 3.12
C PHE A 154 11.94 -1.42 2.52
N ASP A 155 10.79 -1.85 3.03
CA ASP A 155 9.50 -1.26 2.64
C ASP A 155 9.28 0.06 3.38
N GLU A 156 8.85 1.07 2.64
CA GLU A 156 8.72 2.46 3.10
C GLU A 156 9.94 2.90 3.95
N ILE A 157 11.13 2.81 3.34
CA ILE A 157 12.43 3.06 4.02
C ILE A 157 12.54 4.44 4.69
N HIS A 158 11.64 5.38 4.36
CA HIS A 158 11.55 6.66 5.06
C HIS A 158 11.21 6.52 6.56
N HIS A 159 10.57 5.42 6.99
CA HIS A 159 10.31 5.14 8.42
C HIS A 159 11.55 4.90 9.26
N VAL A 160 12.70 4.59 8.64
CA VAL A 160 13.96 4.36 9.35
C VAL A 160 14.37 5.57 10.21
N GLY A 161 13.81 6.76 9.94
CA GLY A 161 14.06 8.00 10.69
C GLY A 161 12.99 8.39 11.73
N ASP A 162 11.84 7.71 11.84
CA ASP A 162 10.73 8.17 12.73
C ASP A 162 11.09 8.15 14.22
N ALA A 163 12.17 7.44 14.58
CA ALA A 163 12.87 7.58 15.85
C ALA A 163 14.38 7.57 15.56
N ASN A 164 15.12 8.55 16.11
CA ASN A 164 16.59 8.71 15.98
C ASN A 164 17.43 7.43 16.25
N THR A 165 16.83 6.35 16.76
CA THR A 165 17.47 5.08 17.09
C THR A 165 17.45 4.04 15.97
N TRP A 166 16.54 4.12 14.99
CA TRP A 166 16.39 3.05 14.00
C TRP A 166 17.42 3.11 12.87
N GLY A 167 17.86 4.31 12.45
CA GLY A 167 18.87 4.47 11.41
C GLY A 167 20.18 3.73 11.70
N GLY A 168 20.79 4.01 12.86
CA GLY A 168 22.01 3.32 13.27
C GLY A 168 21.82 1.82 13.47
N ALA A 169 20.66 1.40 14.00
CA ALA A 169 20.33 0.00 14.18
C ALA A 169 20.22 -0.75 12.83
N VAL A 170 19.52 -0.18 11.85
CA VAL A 170 19.37 -0.73 10.49
C VAL A 170 20.70 -0.80 9.77
N GLN A 171 21.52 0.26 9.87
CA GLN A 171 22.85 0.28 9.27
C GLN A 171 23.74 -0.83 9.84
N SER A 172 23.76 -0.98 11.17
CA SER A 172 24.50 -2.03 11.86
C SER A 172 23.98 -3.43 11.54
N ALA A 173 22.65 -3.61 11.54
CA ALA A 173 21.98 -4.88 11.28
C ALA A 173 22.21 -5.42 9.87
N PHE A 174 22.19 -4.54 8.86
CA PHE A 174 22.14 -4.97 7.46
C PHE A 174 23.33 -4.52 6.62
N GLY A 175 24.36 -3.93 7.23
CA GLY A 175 25.65 -3.69 6.58
C GLY A 175 26.25 -4.93 5.88
N PRO A 176 26.17 -6.15 6.47
CA PRO A 176 26.68 -7.37 5.82
C PRO A 176 25.84 -7.93 4.65
N ALA A 177 24.69 -7.33 4.31
CA ALA A 177 23.83 -7.83 3.24
C ALA A 177 24.52 -7.74 1.87
N ILE A 178 24.27 -8.72 0.99
CA ILE A 178 24.83 -8.76 -0.38
C ILE A 178 24.12 -7.77 -1.29
N ARG A 179 22.81 -7.58 -1.08
CA ARG A 179 21.98 -6.62 -1.82
C ARG A 179 21.00 -5.95 -0.84
N ARG A 180 20.70 -4.68 -1.08
CA ARG A 180 19.71 -3.89 -0.34
C ARG A 180 18.79 -3.18 -1.31
N LEU A 181 17.49 -3.43 -1.17
CA LEU A 181 16.43 -2.83 -1.99
C LEU A 181 15.58 -1.91 -1.12
N GLY A 182 15.73 -0.61 -1.29
CA GLY A 182 14.85 0.40 -0.68
C GLY A 182 13.63 0.66 -1.55
N LEU A 183 12.45 0.62 -0.94
CA LEU A 183 11.18 1.02 -1.56
C LEU A 183 10.64 2.24 -0.80
N SER A 184 10.23 3.28 -1.52
CA SER A 184 9.59 4.44 -0.90
C SER A 184 8.58 5.09 -1.83
N GLY A 185 7.49 5.63 -1.28
CA GLY A 185 6.66 6.62 -1.99
C GLY A 185 7.27 8.03 -1.96
N THR A 186 8.07 8.33 -0.95
CA THR A 186 8.54 9.67 -0.59
C THR A 186 9.86 9.54 0.17
N PRO A 187 11.02 9.55 -0.52
CA PRO A 187 12.32 9.35 0.12
C PRO A 187 12.83 10.63 0.82
N PHE A 188 11.95 11.28 1.58
CA PHE A 188 12.25 12.53 2.30
C PHE A 188 12.22 12.26 3.80
N ARG A 189 13.08 12.98 4.53
CA ARG A 189 13.11 12.98 5.99
C ARG A 189 12.72 14.35 6.52
N THR A 190 11.94 14.37 7.59
CA THR A 190 11.50 15.61 8.27
C THR A 190 12.59 16.22 9.15
N ASP A 191 13.57 15.42 9.57
CA ASP A 191 14.70 15.81 10.44
C ASP A 191 16.01 16.11 9.67
N GLY A 192 16.04 15.91 8.35
CA GLY A 192 17.18 16.27 7.48
C GLY A 192 18.37 15.30 7.51
N GLU A 193 18.36 14.32 8.39
CA GLU A 193 19.42 13.32 8.52
C GLU A 193 19.38 12.29 7.36
N PRO A 194 20.51 11.71 6.90
CA PRO A 194 20.52 10.77 5.78
C PRO A 194 19.95 9.40 6.16
N ILE A 195 19.14 8.83 5.29
CA ILE A 195 18.62 7.46 5.43
C ILE A 195 19.77 6.48 5.10
N PRO A 196 20.01 5.45 5.94
CA PRO A 196 21.02 4.43 5.66
C PRO A 196 20.83 3.80 4.27
N PHE A 197 21.95 3.57 3.57
CA PHE A 197 22.01 2.94 2.25
C PHE A 197 21.37 3.74 1.10
N ILE A 198 20.96 4.99 1.33
CA ILE A 198 20.49 5.92 0.28
C ILE A 198 21.60 6.91 -0.08
N ARG A 199 21.72 7.21 -1.38
CA ARG A 199 22.63 8.23 -1.91
C ARG A 199 21.95 9.60 -1.86
N TYR A 200 22.73 10.65 -1.65
CA TYR A 200 22.26 12.03 -1.62
C TYR A 200 23.11 12.88 -2.56
N ASP A 201 22.51 13.88 -3.20
CA ASP A 201 23.20 14.90 -4.00
C ASP A 201 23.75 16.04 -3.12
N GLU A 202 24.39 17.03 -3.76
CA GLU A 202 24.98 18.20 -3.08
C GLU A 202 23.93 19.06 -2.35
N ASP A 203 22.67 19.01 -2.79
CA ASP A 203 21.53 19.71 -2.18
C ASP A 203 20.90 18.91 -1.02
N GLY A 204 21.47 17.75 -0.67
CA GLY A 204 20.93 16.86 0.36
C GLY A 204 19.63 16.16 -0.05
N ARG A 205 19.34 16.03 -1.35
CA ARG A 205 18.18 15.30 -1.87
C ARG A 205 18.56 13.87 -2.16
N SER A 206 17.66 12.93 -1.86
CA SER A 206 17.91 11.52 -2.14
C SER A 206 17.97 11.26 -3.64
N VAL A 207 18.94 10.45 -4.05
CA VAL A 207 19.19 10.06 -5.44
C VAL A 207 18.73 8.61 -5.64
N PRO A 208 17.49 8.41 -6.10
CA PRO A 208 16.97 7.09 -6.42
C PRO A 208 17.55 6.52 -7.72
N ASP A 209 17.70 5.21 -7.77
CA ASP A 209 18.11 4.49 -8.97
C ASP A 209 16.96 4.36 -9.98
N TYR A 210 15.72 4.43 -9.50
CA TYR A 210 14.54 4.48 -10.34
C TYR A 210 13.41 5.30 -9.70
N VAL A 211 12.76 6.15 -10.51
CA VAL A 211 11.62 6.97 -10.08
C VAL A 211 10.41 6.68 -10.97
N TYR A 212 9.31 6.33 -10.32
CA TYR A 212 7.97 6.30 -10.89
C TYR A 212 7.08 7.29 -10.12
N GLY A 213 7.09 8.53 -10.58
CA GLY A 213 6.42 9.63 -9.91
C GLY A 213 4.90 9.60 -10.07
N TYR A 214 4.23 10.52 -9.38
CA TYR A 214 2.78 10.69 -9.53
C TYR A 214 2.38 11.08 -10.96
N GLY A 215 3.17 11.93 -11.64
CA GLY A 215 2.94 12.29 -13.04
C GLY A 215 2.99 11.08 -13.99
N ASP A 216 4.00 10.21 -13.85
CA ASP A 216 4.12 8.98 -14.62
C ASP A 216 2.92 8.06 -14.36
N ALA A 217 2.52 7.92 -13.09
CA ALA A 217 1.42 7.06 -12.69
C ALA A 217 0.04 7.54 -13.14
N LEU A 218 -0.17 8.85 -13.19
CA LEU A 218 -1.38 9.43 -13.76
C LEU A 218 -1.42 9.18 -15.27
N ALA A 219 -0.28 9.37 -15.94
CA ALA A 219 -0.20 9.18 -17.38
C ALA A 219 -0.32 7.70 -17.80
N ASP A 220 0.01 6.75 -16.93
CA ASP A 220 -0.21 5.31 -17.12
C ASP A 220 -1.62 4.85 -16.70
N GLY A 221 -2.47 5.76 -16.20
CA GLY A 221 -3.80 5.42 -15.67
C GLY A 221 -3.77 4.56 -14.40
N VAL A 222 -2.61 4.44 -13.75
CA VAL A 222 -2.43 3.70 -12.49
C VAL A 222 -3.00 4.47 -11.30
N CYS A 223 -2.90 5.80 -11.36
CA CYS A 223 -3.45 6.72 -10.37
C CYS A 223 -4.52 7.61 -10.98
N ARG A 224 -5.49 8.03 -10.16
CA ARG A 224 -6.45 9.08 -10.52
C ARG A 224 -5.89 10.48 -10.24
N PRO A 225 -6.37 11.50 -10.98
CA PRO A 225 -6.00 12.89 -10.72
C PRO A 225 -6.58 13.38 -9.38
N VAL A 226 -5.88 14.32 -8.76
CA VAL A 226 -6.27 15.01 -7.54
C VAL A 226 -6.33 16.50 -7.84
N LEU A 227 -7.51 17.09 -7.60
CA LEU A 227 -7.79 18.50 -7.80
C LEU A 227 -7.72 19.21 -6.45
N PHE A 228 -6.92 20.27 -6.37
CA PHE A 228 -6.77 21.07 -5.17
C PHE A 228 -7.70 22.28 -5.24
N SER A 229 -8.54 22.43 -4.23
CA SER A 229 -9.42 23.59 -4.06
C SER A 229 -8.96 24.41 -2.87
N SER A 230 -8.59 25.67 -3.09
CA SER A 230 -8.27 26.62 -2.02
C SER A 230 -9.41 27.62 -1.84
N TYR A 231 -9.90 27.79 -0.61
CA TYR A 231 -10.95 28.76 -0.28
C TYR A 231 -10.37 30.08 0.22
N ASP A 232 -10.93 31.18 -0.28
CA ASP A 232 -10.74 32.55 0.23
C ASP A 232 -11.77 32.80 1.35
N GLY A 233 -11.30 33.24 2.51
CA GLY A 233 -12.14 33.76 3.59
C GLY A 233 -11.37 34.87 4.28
N GLU A 234 -11.97 36.05 4.43
CA GLU A 234 -11.43 37.10 5.29
C GLU A 234 -11.40 36.58 6.73
N MET A 235 -10.30 36.79 7.44
CA MET A 235 -10.10 36.27 8.79
C MET A 235 -9.75 37.41 9.72
N GLU A 236 -10.57 37.59 10.75
CA GLU A 236 -10.35 38.52 11.85
C GLU A 236 -9.84 37.72 13.05
N TRP A 237 -8.71 38.13 13.64
CA TRP A 237 -8.22 37.54 14.88
C TRP A 237 -7.71 38.61 15.85
N SER A 238 -7.80 38.33 17.14
CA SER A 238 -7.32 39.22 18.21
C SER A 238 -6.00 38.71 18.78
N LEU A 239 -5.03 39.60 18.93
CA LEU A 239 -3.80 39.36 19.68
C LEU A 239 -3.67 40.50 20.71
N ASP A 240 -3.53 40.16 22.00
CA ASP A 240 -3.39 41.12 23.11
C ASP A 240 -4.49 42.21 23.15
N GLY A 241 -5.74 41.84 22.84
CA GLY A 241 -6.89 42.76 22.86
C GLY A 241 -6.98 43.69 21.65
N VAL A 242 -6.06 43.58 20.68
CA VAL A 242 -6.10 44.31 19.42
C VAL A 242 -6.68 43.40 18.34
N THR A 243 -7.83 43.80 17.79
CA THR A 243 -8.43 43.17 16.63
C THR A 243 -7.65 43.54 15.38
N VAL A 244 -7.00 42.56 14.73
CA VAL A 244 -6.22 42.77 13.52
C VAL A 244 -7.05 42.33 12.32
N ASN A 245 -7.55 43.30 11.53
CA ASN A 245 -8.11 43.06 10.21
C ASN A 245 -7.00 43.22 9.16
N LYS A 246 -6.57 42.10 8.56
CA LYS A 246 -5.60 42.13 7.45
C LYS A 246 -6.09 41.31 6.28
N THR A 247 -6.19 41.97 5.12
CA THR A 247 -6.35 41.31 3.82
C THR A 247 -5.00 40.70 3.39
N PHE A 248 -5.04 39.53 2.75
CA PHE A 248 -3.92 38.61 2.52
C PHE A 248 -2.74 39.12 1.64
N LYS A 249 -2.68 40.40 1.27
CA LYS A 249 -1.53 41.00 0.55
C LYS A 249 -0.39 41.44 1.47
N ASP A 250 -0.59 41.42 2.78
CA ASP A 250 0.45 41.77 3.73
C ASP A 250 1.37 40.58 4.01
N THR A 251 2.68 40.77 3.82
CA THR A 251 3.72 39.87 4.31
C THR A 251 3.65 39.79 5.84
N LEU A 252 3.03 38.73 6.36
CA LEU A 252 2.98 38.44 7.79
C LEU A 252 4.29 37.80 8.25
N ASP A 253 4.68 38.07 9.49
CA ASP A 253 5.78 37.39 10.15
C ASP A 253 5.47 35.90 10.39
N ALA A 254 6.47 35.12 10.78
CA ALA A 254 6.30 33.68 10.96
C ALA A 254 5.26 33.30 12.04
N LYS A 255 5.12 34.12 13.10
CA LYS A 255 4.17 33.89 14.19
C LYS A 255 2.73 34.18 13.77
N SER A 256 2.45 35.32 13.12
CA SER A 256 1.09 35.65 12.65
C SER A 256 0.58 34.67 11.59
N ARG A 257 1.46 34.06 10.77
CA ARG A 257 1.04 32.99 9.83
C ARG A 257 0.54 31.72 10.52
N VAL A 258 1.12 31.34 11.65
CA VAL A 258 0.67 30.17 12.45
C VAL A 258 -0.68 30.45 13.09
N HIS A 259 -0.87 31.66 13.63
CA HIS A 259 -2.16 32.07 14.19
C HIS A 259 -3.26 32.11 13.13
N ARG A 260 -3.00 32.71 11.95
CA ARG A 260 -3.94 32.71 10.82
C ARG A 260 -4.41 31.31 10.43
N LEU A 261 -3.47 30.36 10.30
CA LEU A 261 -3.81 28.98 9.95
C LEU A 261 -4.63 28.31 11.05
N ARG A 262 -4.31 28.53 12.33
CA ARG A 262 -5.10 27.99 13.44
C ARG A 262 -6.52 28.56 13.47
N THR A 263 -6.68 29.86 13.23
CA THR A 263 -8.00 30.52 13.15
C THR A 263 -8.81 30.00 11.96
N ALA A 264 -8.18 29.80 10.81
CA ALA A 264 -8.82 29.19 9.64
C ALA A 264 -9.38 27.79 9.96
N LEU A 265 -8.61 27.01 10.71
CA LEU A 265 -8.89 25.63 11.05
C LEU A 265 -9.78 25.50 12.29
N ASP A 266 -10.24 26.59 12.90
CA ASP A 266 -11.13 26.54 14.06
C ASP A 266 -12.51 25.97 13.63
N PRO A 267 -12.99 24.89 14.28
CA PRO A 267 -14.35 24.38 14.05
C PRO A 267 -15.48 25.36 14.37
N GLY A 268 -15.20 26.40 15.17
CA GLY A 268 -16.10 27.52 15.40
C GLY A 268 -16.04 28.61 14.33
N GLY A 269 -15.05 28.58 13.43
CA GLY A 269 -14.83 29.58 12.40
C GLY A 269 -15.66 29.37 11.13
N GLU A 270 -15.93 30.47 10.42
CA GLU A 270 -16.72 30.46 9.19
C GLU A 270 -16.05 29.69 8.04
N TRP A 271 -14.71 29.65 8.02
CA TRP A 271 -13.98 28.97 6.96
C TRP A 271 -14.24 27.47 6.96
N LEU A 272 -14.06 26.80 8.11
CA LEU A 272 -14.19 25.34 8.18
C LEU A 272 -15.65 24.91 7.95
N ASP A 273 -16.62 25.69 8.43
CA ASP A 273 -18.05 25.50 8.12
C ASP A 273 -18.29 25.48 6.60
N ARG A 274 -17.85 26.54 5.90
CA ARG A 274 -17.99 26.65 4.45
C ARG A 274 -17.30 25.51 3.70
N VAL A 275 -16.06 25.18 4.06
CA VAL A 275 -15.30 24.09 3.43
C VAL A 275 -16.00 22.75 3.62
N VAL A 276 -16.50 22.46 4.83
CA VAL A 276 -17.23 21.22 5.11
C VAL A 276 -18.51 21.14 4.28
N ARG A 277 -19.28 22.23 4.17
CA ARG A 277 -20.50 22.26 3.33
C ARG A 277 -20.19 21.98 1.86
N ASP A 278 -19.20 22.67 1.31
CA ASP A 278 -18.88 22.54 -0.11
C ASP A 278 -18.27 21.17 -0.43
N ALA A 279 -17.43 20.64 0.48
CA ALA A 279 -16.88 19.31 0.36
C ALA A 279 -17.96 18.23 0.47
N ASP A 280 -18.94 18.37 1.37
CA ASP A 280 -20.07 17.43 1.48
C ASP A 280 -20.97 17.49 0.24
N ARG A 281 -21.26 18.69 -0.29
CA ARG A 281 -21.99 18.85 -1.55
C ARG A 281 -21.27 18.14 -2.70
N LYS A 282 -19.95 18.31 -2.79
CA LYS A 282 -19.14 17.62 -3.81
C LYS A 282 -19.16 16.11 -3.63
N LEU A 283 -19.07 15.62 -2.39
CA LEU A 283 -19.15 14.20 -2.08
C LEU A 283 -20.51 13.61 -2.49
N LEU A 284 -21.61 14.30 -2.17
CA LEU A 284 -22.96 13.90 -2.57
C LEU A 284 -23.12 13.86 -4.09
N ALA A 285 -22.59 14.85 -4.82
CA ALA A 285 -22.60 14.86 -6.27
C ALA A 285 -21.86 13.65 -6.85
N LEU A 286 -20.70 13.27 -6.30
CA LEU A 286 -19.97 12.06 -6.72
C LEU A 286 -20.74 10.77 -6.41
N ARG A 287 -21.49 10.75 -5.32
CA ARG A 287 -22.36 9.62 -4.96
C ARG A 287 -23.57 9.48 -5.89
N GLY A 288 -24.11 10.61 -6.37
CA GLY A 288 -25.14 10.64 -7.41
C GLY A 288 -24.60 10.26 -8.80
N ASN A 289 -23.35 10.63 -9.09
CA ASN A 289 -22.72 10.45 -10.41
C ASN A 289 -21.86 9.18 -10.49
N GLY A 290 -22.44 8.03 -10.18
CA GLY A 290 -21.84 6.71 -10.47
C GLY A 290 -20.92 6.10 -9.41
N HIS A 291 -20.60 6.82 -8.32
CA HIS A 291 -19.85 6.24 -7.19
C HIS A 291 -20.62 6.35 -5.87
N SER A 292 -21.70 5.58 -5.73
CA SER A 292 -22.61 5.61 -4.56
C SER A 292 -21.96 5.40 -3.19
N ALA A 293 -20.80 4.73 -3.16
CA ALA A 293 -20.01 4.47 -1.96
C ALA A 293 -18.84 5.44 -1.75
N ALA A 294 -18.77 6.56 -2.49
CA ALA A 294 -17.70 7.54 -2.30
C ALA A 294 -17.63 8.03 -0.85
N GLY A 295 -16.41 8.06 -0.32
CA GLY A 295 -16.11 8.52 1.04
C GLY A 295 -15.29 9.82 1.05
N GLY A 296 -15.46 10.58 2.12
CA GLY A 296 -14.69 11.76 2.46
C GLY A 296 -13.74 11.49 3.63
N LEU A 297 -12.55 12.12 3.62
CA LEU A 297 -11.58 12.07 4.70
C LEU A 297 -11.27 13.48 5.21
N ILE A 298 -11.35 13.70 6.51
CA ILE A 298 -10.88 14.93 7.16
C ILE A 298 -9.67 14.61 8.02
N ILE A 299 -8.58 15.34 7.79
CA ILE A 299 -7.33 15.20 8.55
C ILE A 299 -7.29 16.29 9.61
N ALA A 300 -7.50 15.92 10.87
CA ALA A 300 -7.54 16.84 12.00
C ALA A 300 -6.14 17.05 12.63
N ILE A 301 -6.01 18.11 13.42
CA ILE A 301 -4.78 18.46 14.16
C ILE A 301 -4.52 17.45 15.29
N ASP A 302 -5.51 17.28 16.16
CA ASP A 302 -5.46 16.45 17.36
C ASP A 302 -6.86 15.86 17.66
N GLN A 303 -6.96 15.10 18.75
CA GLN A 303 -8.19 14.41 19.16
C GLN A 303 -9.32 15.36 19.52
N GLU A 304 -9.01 16.50 20.14
CA GLU A 304 -10.00 17.50 20.50
C GLU A 304 -10.57 18.14 19.24
N HIS A 305 -9.69 18.52 18.31
CA HIS A 305 -10.05 19.07 17.02
C HIS A 305 -10.92 18.08 16.21
N ALA A 306 -10.55 16.80 16.16
CA ALA A 306 -11.35 15.79 15.45
C ALA A 306 -12.77 15.65 16.02
N ARG A 307 -12.93 15.66 17.35
CA ARG A 307 -14.25 15.61 17.99
C ARG A 307 -15.06 16.88 17.73
N ALA A 308 -14.41 18.04 17.68
CA ALA A 308 -15.07 19.30 17.35
C ALA A 308 -15.54 19.34 15.87
N ILE A 309 -14.69 18.90 14.94
CA ILE A 309 -15.09 18.72 13.53
C ILE A 309 -16.24 17.72 13.41
N ALA A 310 -16.23 16.64 14.19
CA ALA A 310 -17.31 15.65 14.16
C ALA A 310 -18.67 16.27 14.50
N ARG A 311 -18.72 17.10 15.55
CA ARG A 311 -19.92 17.86 15.93
C ARG A 311 -20.33 18.86 14.86
N LEU A 312 -19.37 19.56 14.25
CA LEU A 312 -19.63 20.47 13.13
C LEU A 312 -20.27 19.72 11.96
N LEU A 313 -19.68 18.60 11.56
CA LEU A 313 -20.14 17.79 10.43
C LEU A 313 -21.52 17.18 10.69
N GLU A 314 -21.78 16.71 11.91
CA GLU A 314 -23.08 16.18 12.30
C GLU A 314 -24.17 17.26 12.25
N ARG A 315 -23.88 18.46 12.78
CA ARG A 315 -24.78 19.62 12.71
C ARG A 315 -25.07 20.06 11.26
N LEU A 316 -24.06 20.03 10.39
CA LEU A 316 -24.18 20.49 9.01
C LEU A 316 -24.83 19.46 8.07
N THR A 317 -24.57 18.18 8.31
CA THR A 317 -24.92 17.12 7.36
C THR A 317 -25.96 16.13 7.91
N TYR A 318 -26.34 16.26 9.18
CA TYR A 318 -27.24 15.37 9.92
C TYR A 318 -26.80 13.91 9.93
N GLN A 319 -25.49 13.65 9.77
CA GLN A 319 -24.92 12.31 9.84
C GLN A 319 -23.68 12.31 10.72
N THR A 320 -23.61 11.33 11.62
CA THR A 320 -22.46 11.12 12.48
C THR A 320 -21.27 10.57 11.67
N PRO A 321 -20.11 11.25 11.64
CA PRO A 321 -18.92 10.74 10.97
C PRO A 321 -18.24 9.63 11.79
N THR A 322 -17.47 8.79 11.10
CA THR A 322 -16.57 7.85 11.78
C THR A 322 -15.33 8.62 12.27
N VAL A 323 -15.12 8.71 13.59
CA VAL A 323 -13.92 9.34 14.15
C VAL A 323 -12.92 8.26 14.53
N VAL A 324 -11.69 8.37 14.03
CA VAL A 324 -10.60 7.42 14.30
C VAL A 324 -9.47 8.15 15.01
N ILE A 325 -9.19 7.69 16.22
CA ILE A 325 -8.15 8.21 17.10
C ILE A 325 -7.08 7.11 17.26
N SER A 326 -5.83 7.44 16.91
CA SER A 326 -4.73 6.48 16.75
C SER A 326 -4.37 5.65 17.99
N ASP A 327 -4.80 6.06 19.18
CA ASP A 327 -4.50 5.38 20.45
C ASP A 327 -5.59 4.37 20.86
N GLU A 328 -6.67 4.22 20.07
CA GLU A 328 -7.76 3.31 20.42
C GLU A 328 -7.57 1.90 19.82
N PRO A 329 -7.68 0.83 20.63
CA PRO A 329 -7.65 -0.56 20.13
C PRO A 329 -8.66 -0.85 19.01
N ARG A 330 -9.74 -0.05 18.93
CA ARG A 330 -10.81 -0.17 17.94
C ARG A 330 -10.56 0.59 16.63
N ALA A 331 -9.51 1.41 16.53
CA ALA A 331 -9.21 2.22 15.35
C ALA A 331 -9.13 1.37 14.07
N SER A 332 -8.41 0.24 14.12
CA SER A 332 -8.29 -0.67 12.98
C SER A 332 -9.64 -1.30 12.57
N ALA A 333 -10.51 -1.60 13.53
CA ALA A 333 -11.84 -2.15 13.25
C ALA A 333 -12.74 -1.08 12.60
N GLN A 334 -12.75 0.14 13.13
CA GLN A 334 -13.52 1.27 12.59
C GLN A 334 -13.09 1.63 11.17
N ILE A 335 -11.79 1.66 10.88
CA ILE A 335 -11.33 1.94 9.52
C ILE A 335 -11.77 0.83 8.55
N ASN A 336 -11.70 -0.43 8.99
CA ASN A 336 -12.14 -1.57 8.19
C ASN A 336 -13.66 -1.58 7.95
N GLU A 337 -14.44 -1.13 8.94
CA GLU A 337 -15.88 -0.93 8.82
C GLU A 337 -16.18 0.20 7.82
N PHE A 338 -15.56 1.37 8.00
CA PHE A 338 -15.68 2.51 7.08
C PHE A 338 -15.26 2.15 5.65
N LYS A 339 -14.22 1.32 5.49
CA LYS A 339 -13.74 0.86 4.19
C LYS A 339 -14.79 0.01 3.45
N ARG A 340 -15.56 -0.80 4.17
CA ARG A 340 -16.57 -1.72 3.60
C ARG A 340 -17.99 -1.13 3.61
N GLY A 341 -18.24 -0.12 4.44
CA GLY A 341 -19.55 0.47 4.63
C GLY A 341 -19.89 1.58 3.63
N HIS A 342 -20.95 2.31 3.94
CA HIS A 342 -21.48 3.41 3.13
C HIS A 342 -21.44 4.77 3.86
N GLN A 343 -20.79 4.85 5.02
CA GLN A 343 -20.64 6.10 5.78
C GLN A 343 -20.01 7.18 4.89
N ARG A 344 -20.43 8.44 5.01
CA ARG A 344 -19.90 9.52 4.16
C ARG A 344 -18.49 9.94 4.57
N TRP A 345 -18.26 10.13 5.86
CA TRP A 345 -17.06 10.82 6.35
C TRP A 345 -16.31 10.00 7.38
N ILE A 346 -14.99 9.98 7.24
CA ILE A 346 -14.05 9.55 8.28
C ILE A 346 -13.18 10.74 8.68
N ILE A 347 -13.01 10.93 9.98
CA ILE A 347 -12.15 11.96 10.56
C ILE A 347 -11.00 11.26 11.26
N ALA A 348 -9.78 11.71 11.01
CA ALA A 348 -8.60 11.08 11.58
C ALA A 348 -7.63 12.10 12.16
N VAL A 349 -6.99 11.71 13.27
CA VAL A 349 -6.00 12.51 13.97
C VAL A 349 -4.62 12.01 13.65
N ARG A 350 -3.78 12.89 13.10
CA ARG A 350 -2.57 12.45 12.39
C ARG A 350 -2.98 11.41 11.33
N MET A 351 -2.03 10.81 10.62
CA MET A 351 -2.45 9.90 9.55
C MET A 351 -3.25 8.73 10.12
N ILE A 352 -4.41 8.44 9.49
CA ILE A 352 -4.95 7.07 9.46
C ILE A 352 -3.74 6.20 9.11
N SER A 353 -3.28 5.45 10.11
CA SER A 353 -2.12 4.56 10.11
C SER A 353 -1.48 4.37 8.74
N GLU A 354 -0.22 4.76 8.62
CA GLU A 354 0.64 4.37 7.49
C GLU A 354 0.38 2.89 7.15
N GLY A 355 -0.11 2.67 5.92
CA GLY A 355 -0.49 1.34 5.46
C GLY A 355 -1.99 1.04 5.35
N VAL A 356 -2.92 1.89 5.82
CA VAL A 356 -4.35 1.64 5.57
C VAL A 356 -4.82 2.21 4.23
N ASP A 357 -5.27 1.31 3.37
CA ASP A 357 -5.81 1.60 2.05
C ASP A 357 -7.34 1.68 2.06
N ILE A 358 -7.89 2.84 1.70
CA ILE A 358 -9.33 3.06 1.54
C ILE A 358 -9.61 3.58 0.12
N PRO A 359 -9.75 2.70 -0.89
CA PRO A 359 -9.88 3.10 -2.29
C PRO A 359 -11.11 3.95 -2.60
N ARG A 360 -12.15 3.94 -1.75
CA ARG A 360 -13.38 4.72 -1.98
C ARG A 360 -13.26 6.21 -1.63
N LEU A 361 -12.13 6.65 -1.07
CA LEU A 361 -11.91 8.06 -0.73
C LEU A 361 -11.81 8.93 -1.99
N ARG A 362 -12.70 9.91 -2.11
CA ARG A 362 -12.78 10.83 -3.26
C ARG A 362 -12.69 12.30 -2.87
N VAL A 363 -13.04 12.65 -1.64
CA VAL A 363 -13.07 14.03 -1.16
C VAL A 363 -12.24 14.13 0.11
N GLY A 364 -11.36 15.12 0.21
CA GLY A 364 -10.49 15.32 1.35
C GLY A 364 -10.58 16.75 1.89
N ILE A 365 -10.50 16.92 3.20
CA ILE A 365 -10.31 18.23 3.84
C ILE A 365 -9.02 18.18 4.65
N TYR A 366 -8.06 19.03 4.29
CA TYR A 366 -6.80 19.19 4.99
C TYR A 366 -6.99 20.14 6.19
N ALA A 367 -7.61 19.63 7.26
CA ALA A 367 -7.91 20.40 8.47
C ALA A 367 -6.78 20.32 9.52
N THR A 368 -5.53 20.45 9.06
CA THR A 368 -4.35 20.31 9.91
C THR A 368 -3.32 21.40 9.64
N ASN A 369 -2.54 21.73 10.67
CA ASN A 369 -1.50 22.76 10.63
C ASN A 369 -0.11 22.21 10.23
N VAL A 370 -0.03 20.93 9.84
CA VAL A 370 1.22 20.32 9.38
C VAL A 370 1.56 20.83 7.98
N ARG A 371 2.80 21.28 7.80
CA ARG A 371 3.27 21.92 6.56
C ARG A 371 4.37 21.14 5.83
N SER A 372 4.79 20.00 6.37
CA SER A 372 5.88 19.22 5.78
C SER A 372 5.46 18.61 4.43
N GLU A 373 6.38 18.65 3.46
CA GLU A 373 6.14 18.06 2.13
C GLU A 373 5.82 16.57 2.22
N LEU A 374 6.50 15.84 3.11
CA LEU A 374 6.27 14.42 3.36
C LEU A 374 4.80 14.16 3.75
N PHE A 375 4.32 14.86 4.78
CA PHE A 375 2.95 14.69 5.26
C PHE A 375 1.93 15.05 4.18
N PHE A 376 2.16 16.15 3.44
CA PHE A 376 1.28 16.55 2.36
C PHE A 376 1.20 15.51 1.24
N ARG A 377 2.34 14.97 0.79
CA ARG A 377 2.38 13.91 -0.23
C ARG A 377 1.73 12.62 0.26
N GLN A 378 1.92 12.24 1.52
CA GLN A 378 1.27 11.06 2.09
C GLN A 378 -0.26 11.24 2.21
N ALA A 379 -0.72 12.44 2.57
CA ALA A 379 -2.15 12.79 2.58
C ALA A 379 -2.77 12.69 1.18
N VAL A 380 -2.14 13.30 0.17
CA VAL A 380 -2.55 13.19 -1.24
C VAL A 380 -2.56 11.72 -1.69
N GLY A 381 -1.55 10.94 -1.30
CA GLY A 381 -1.42 9.51 -1.61
C GLY A 381 -2.58 8.63 -1.14
N ARG A 382 -3.44 9.11 -0.23
CA ARG A 382 -4.67 8.41 0.18
C ARG A 382 -5.81 8.52 -0.85
N PHE A 383 -5.73 9.51 -1.73
CA PHE A 383 -6.77 9.82 -2.72
C PHE A 383 -6.43 9.38 -4.14
N ILE A 384 -5.20 8.96 -4.43
CA ILE A 384 -4.74 8.70 -5.81
C ILE A 384 -5.08 7.31 -6.36
N ARG A 385 -5.68 6.41 -5.59
CA ARG A 385 -5.86 5.00 -5.99
C ARG A 385 -7.07 4.80 -6.90
N MET A 386 -6.88 4.13 -8.04
CA MET A 386 -7.98 3.76 -8.95
C MET A 386 -8.83 2.61 -8.40
N GLN A 387 -10.13 2.62 -8.70
CA GLN A 387 -11.04 1.50 -8.46
C GLN A 387 -11.46 0.89 -9.81
N ALA A 388 -11.19 -0.39 -10.00
CA ALA A 388 -11.46 -1.07 -11.27
C ALA A 388 -12.96 -1.16 -11.60
N GLU A 389 -13.83 -1.18 -10.59
CA GLU A 389 -15.28 -1.27 -10.80
C GLU A 389 -15.91 0.05 -11.27
N LEU A 390 -15.24 1.18 -11.06
CA LEU A 390 -15.77 2.49 -11.43
C LEU A 390 -15.38 2.85 -12.88
N LYS A 391 -16.40 3.13 -13.69
CA LYS A 391 -16.24 3.67 -15.04
C LYS A 391 -16.33 5.20 -15.01
N GLY A 392 -15.60 5.87 -15.91
CA GLY A 392 -15.64 7.33 -16.03
C GLY A 392 -14.73 8.06 -15.05
N ASP A 393 -15.09 9.30 -14.71
CA ASP A 393 -14.25 10.20 -13.93
C ASP A 393 -14.01 9.70 -12.49
N GLN A 394 -12.76 9.33 -12.21
CA GLN A 394 -12.33 8.94 -10.87
C GLN A 394 -11.66 10.08 -10.10
N SER A 395 -11.61 11.31 -10.59
CA SER A 395 -10.95 12.44 -9.94
C SER A 395 -11.27 12.56 -8.45
N ALA A 396 -10.24 12.84 -7.66
CA ALA A 396 -10.39 13.17 -6.24
C ALA A 396 -10.21 14.67 -6.01
N TYR A 397 -10.80 15.18 -4.94
CA TYR A 397 -10.86 16.60 -4.62
C TYR A 397 -10.32 16.81 -3.21
N LEU A 398 -9.28 17.63 -3.07
CA LEU A 398 -8.66 17.92 -1.78
C LEU A 398 -8.77 19.42 -1.50
N TYR A 399 -9.51 19.75 -0.44
CA TYR A 399 -9.66 21.10 0.06
C TYR A 399 -8.51 21.45 1.00
N ILE A 400 -7.78 22.52 0.68
CA ILE A 400 -6.61 22.96 1.43
C ILE A 400 -6.77 24.42 1.88
N PRO A 401 -6.26 24.77 3.08
CA PRO A 401 -6.14 26.17 3.47
C PRO A 401 -5.30 26.97 2.48
N ARG A 402 -5.63 28.25 2.29
CA ARG A 402 -4.84 29.18 1.46
C ARG A 402 -3.59 29.62 2.22
N GLU A 403 -2.63 28.72 2.26
CA GLU A 403 -1.30 28.93 2.84
C GLU A 403 -0.23 28.73 1.77
N ASP A 404 0.69 29.69 1.65
CA ASP A 404 1.69 29.72 0.57
C ASP A 404 2.50 28.43 0.48
N VAL A 405 2.85 27.85 1.64
CA VAL A 405 3.55 26.57 1.70
C VAL A 405 2.70 25.46 1.09
N LEU A 406 1.44 25.30 1.49
CA LEU A 406 0.55 24.25 0.97
C LEU A 406 0.22 24.47 -0.53
N LEU A 407 0.02 25.72 -0.94
CA LEU A 407 -0.20 26.08 -2.34
C LEU A 407 1.03 25.76 -3.21
N SER A 408 2.23 26.07 -2.72
CA SER A 408 3.48 25.76 -3.42
C SER A 408 3.64 24.24 -3.59
N LEU A 409 3.29 23.45 -2.58
CA LEU A 409 3.32 21.98 -2.65
C LEU A 409 2.29 21.45 -3.66
N ALA A 410 1.06 21.98 -3.65
CA ALA A 410 0.04 21.63 -4.65
C ALA A 410 0.48 21.99 -6.08
N GLN A 411 1.12 23.15 -6.25
CA GLN A 411 1.68 23.59 -7.54
C GLN A 411 2.80 22.68 -8.04
N LYS A 412 3.74 22.27 -7.16
CA LYS A 412 4.78 21.29 -7.51
C LYS A 412 4.17 20.01 -8.06
N ILE A 413 3.16 19.45 -7.38
CA ILE A 413 2.45 18.24 -7.84
C ILE A 413 1.80 18.47 -9.21
N LYS A 414 1.17 19.63 -9.42
CA LYS A 414 0.55 19.99 -10.71
C LYS A 414 1.57 20.11 -11.84
N GLN A 415 2.74 20.70 -11.56
CA GLN A 415 3.84 20.85 -12.52
C GLN A 415 4.46 19.49 -12.89
N GLU A 416 4.71 18.62 -11.91
CA GLU A 416 5.17 17.24 -12.12
C GLU A 416 4.24 16.48 -13.09
N VAL A 417 2.93 16.61 -12.89
CA VAL A 417 1.91 16.01 -13.77
C VAL A 417 1.97 16.60 -15.18
N ALA A 418 1.99 17.93 -15.31
CA ALA A 418 1.95 18.61 -16.59
C ALA A 418 3.18 18.29 -17.45
N HIS A 419 4.38 18.28 -16.86
CA HIS A 419 5.62 17.94 -17.55
C HIS A 419 5.56 16.50 -18.09
N LYS A 420 5.12 15.53 -17.28
CA LYS A 420 5.09 14.13 -17.69
C LYS A 420 4.05 13.83 -18.77
N LEU A 421 2.92 14.52 -18.75
CA LEU A 421 1.92 14.43 -19.82
C LEU A 421 2.47 14.99 -21.14
N ARG A 422 3.21 16.11 -21.12
CA ARG A 422 3.86 16.68 -22.31
C ARG A 422 4.91 15.74 -22.90
N ASP A 423 5.82 15.23 -22.08
CA ASP A 423 6.86 14.28 -22.51
C ASP A 423 6.30 13.07 -23.25
N LYS A 424 5.17 12.52 -22.81
CA LYS A 424 4.53 11.39 -23.49
C LYS A 424 3.93 11.75 -24.85
N VAL A 425 3.35 12.95 -24.96
CA VAL A 425 2.84 13.46 -26.23
C VAL A 425 3.99 13.65 -27.21
N GLU A 426 5.13 14.17 -26.76
CA GLU A 426 6.32 14.43 -27.58
C GLU A 426 7.06 13.14 -27.98
N ARG A 427 7.11 12.11 -27.11
CA ARG A 427 7.79 10.83 -27.40
C ARG A 427 7.03 9.90 -28.34
N GLY A 428 5.87 10.31 -28.87
CA GLY A 428 5.17 9.56 -29.92
C GLY A 428 4.69 8.16 -29.51
N GLU A 429 4.54 7.87 -28.21
CA GLU A 429 4.03 6.59 -27.71
C GLU A 429 2.50 6.47 -27.87
N ARG A 430 1.99 6.91 -29.02
CA ARG A 430 0.65 6.58 -29.51
C ARG A 430 0.73 5.20 -30.14
N GLY A 431 0.01 4.24 -29.59
CA GLY A 431 -0.49 3.15 -30.42
C GLY A 431 -1.23 3.75 -31.62
N GLU A 432 -1.01 3.17 -32.80
CA GLU A 432 -1.50 3.63 -34.11
C GLU A 432 -2.94 4.17 -34.06
N ARG A 433 -3.05 5.50 -34.04
CA ARG A 433 -4.15 6.33 -34.56
C ARG A 433 -3.75 7.78 -34.33
N GLU A 434 -3.72 8.57 -35.40
CA GLU A 434 -3.72 10.03 -35.28
C GLU A 434 -5.03 10.43 -34.57
N PRO A 435 -4.99 11.04 -33.38
CA PRO A 435 -6.17 11.53 -32.73
C PRO A 435 -6.54 12.86 -33.38
N THR A 436 -7.76 12.91 -33.90
CA THR A 436 -8.51 14.15 -34.07
C THR A 436 -8.47 14.97 -32.78
N GLN A 437 -8.39 16.30 -32.90
CA GLN A 437 -8.24 17.28 -31.81
C GLN A 437 -9.24 17.13 -30.63
N SER A 438 -10.24 16.25 -30.73
CA SER A 438 -11.24 15.93 -29.70
C SER A 438 -10.85 14.85 -28.68
N GLU A 439 -9.69 14.18 -28.81
CA GLU A 439 -9.32 13.03 -27.95
C GLU A 439 -8.10 13.27 -27.02
N LEU A 440 -7.61 14.51 -26.91
CA LEU A 440 -6.74 14.86 -25.78
C LEU A 440 -7.59 14.90 -24.50
N PRO A 441 -7.14 14.29 -23.37
CA PRO A 441 -7.79 14.55 -22.09
C PRO A 441 -7.71 16.06 -21.84
N LEU A 442 -8.89 16.69 -21.77
CA LEU A 442 -9.10 18.12 -21.75
C LEU A 442 -8.06 18.85 -20.89
N PHE A 443 -7.32 19.76 -21.53
CA PHE A 443 -6.98 21.01 -20.88
C PHE A 443 -8.30 21.75 -20.62
N THR A 444 -8.84 21.66 -19.41
CA THR A 444 -9.97 22.50 -19.00
C THR A 444 -9.45 23.63 -18.12
N PRO A 445 -9.27 24.85 -18.65
CA PRO A 445 -9.19 26.05 -17.83
C PRO A 445 -10.62 26.43 -17.42
N LEU A 446 -10.91 26.51 -16.11
CA LEU A 446 -12.03 27.23 -15.48
C LEU A 446 -11.85 27.07 -13.96
N SER A 447 -11.71 28.09 -13.12
CA SER A 447 -12.14 29.49 -13.26
C SER A 447 -11.07 30.50 -12.82
N SER A 448 -10.96 31.56 -13.61
CA SER A 448 -11.02 32.92 -13.08
C SER A 448 -12.46 33.41 -13.20
N ALA A 449 -12.86 34.32 -12.32
CA ALA A 449 -14.11 35.10 -12.29
C ALA A 449 -15.30 34.49 -11.52
N ALA A 450 -15.54 35.10 -10.35
CA ALA A 450 -16.77 35.78 -9.93
C ALA A 450 -18.14 35.24 -10.40
N GLN A 451 -19.01 35.04 -9.39
CA GLN A 451 -20.47 35.21 -9.33
C GLN A 451 -21.39 34.86 -10.54
N ALA A 452 -22.35 34.00 -10.20
CA ALA A 452 -23.80 34.04 -10.47
C ALA A 452 -24.40 33.64 -11.85
N ASP A 453 -25.41 32.76 -11.72
CA ASP A 453 -26.67 32.56 -12.44
C ASP A 453 -26.78 32.24 -13.95
N ASP A 454 -27.76 31.35 -14.22
CA ASP A 454 -28.39 30.87 -15.46
C ASP A 454 -27.52 30.37 -16.63
N VAL A 455 -27.62 29.05 -16.89
CA VAL A 455 -26.93 28.36 -17.99
C VAL A 455 -27.75 28.48 -19.29
N VAL A 456 -27.30 29.36 -20.20
CA VAL A 456 -27.69 29.38 -21.62
C VAL A 456 -26.61 28.63 -22.41
N TYR A 457 -26.99 27.65 -23.24
CA TYR A 457 -26.05 26.91 -24.09
C TYR A 457 -25.73 27.74 -25.35
N ASP A 458 -24.44 27.92 -25.65
CA ASP A 458 -23.99 28.69 -26.80
C ASP A 458 -24.04 27.86 -28.09
N ALA A 459 -24.90 28.29 -29.03
CA ALA A 459 -25.09 27.64 -30.33
C ALA A 459 -23.86 27.72 -31.25
N SER A 460 -22.87 28.57 -30.94
CA SER A 460 -21.63 28.69 -31.73
C SER A 460 -20.73 27.45 -31.68
N LEU A 461 -20.99 26.52 -30.75
CA LEU A 461 -20.21 25.28 -30.56
C LEU A 461 -20.64 24.10 -31.47
N PHE A 462 -21.66 24.30 -32.32
CA PHE A 462 -22.24 23.27 -33.18
C PHE A 462 -22.18 23.67 -34.65
N SER A 463 -21.84 22.70 -35.51
CA SER A 463 -21.84 22.92 -36.96
C SER A 463 -23.27 23.15 -37.49
N GLN A 464 -23.41 23.86 -38.60
CA GLN A 464 -24.73 24.09 -39.23
C GLN A 464 -25.47 22.77 -39.55
N THR A 465 -24.72 21.71 -39.86
CA THR A 465 -25.25 20.35 -40.08
C THR A 465 -25.81 19.70 -38.82
N GLU A 466 -25.22 19.95 -37.65
CA GLU A 466 -25.70 19.42 -36.37
C GLU A 466 -26.95 20.16 -35.90
N LEU A 467 -27.00 21.49 -36.08
CA LEU A 467 -28.17 22.29 -35.76
C LEU A 467 -29.36 21.95 -36.67
N ALA A 468 -29.14 21.76 -37.97
CA ALA A 468 -30.19 21.32 -38.89
C ALA A 468 -30.75 19.93 -38.54
N ARG A 469 -29.90 19.00 -38.09
CA ARG A 469 -30.33 17.70 -37.56
C ARG A 469 -31.12 17.83 -36.27
N ALA A 470 -30.67 18.68 -35.34
CA ALA A 470 -31.37 18.95 -34.09
C ALA A 470 -32.78 19.53 -34.36
N GLN A 471 -32.90 20.47 -35.30
CA GLN A 471 -34.18 21.02 -35.75
C GLN A 471 -35.11 19.97 -36.37
N THR A 472 -34.55 19.10 -37.22
CA THR A 472 -35.31 18.01 -37.84
C THR A 472 -35.83 17.02 -36.79
N LEU A 473 -34.99 16.66 -35.82
CA LEU A 473 -35.36 15.75 -34.74
C LEU A 473 -36.38 16.38 -33.79
N LYS A 474 -36.24 17.68 -33.49
CA LYS A 474 -37.19 18.47 -32.70
C LYS A 474 -38.59 18.47 -33.34
N LEU A 475 -38.66 18.64 -34.65
CA LEU A 475 -39.91 18.59 -35.42
C LEU A 475 -40.53 17.18 -35.42
N LEU A 476 -39.71 16.14 -35.65
CA LEU A 476 -40.16 14.74 -35.67
C LEU A 476 -40.61 14.24 -34.29
N ALA A 477 -39.98 14.71 -33.22
CA ALA A 477 -40.28 14.34 -31.84
C ALA A 477 -41.43 15.16 -31.22
N GLY A 478 -41.98 16.15 -31.94
CA GLY A 478 -43.07 17.01 -31.45
C GLY A 478 -42.67 17.90 -30.27
N LEU A 479 -41.39 18.25 -30.16
CA LEU A 479 -40.88 19.08 -29.06
C LEU A 479 -41.29 20.55 -29.24
N PRO A 480 -41.59 21.30 -28.15
CA PRO A 480 -41.99 22.70 -28.24
C PRO A 480 -40.94 23.58 -28.92
N ALA A 481 -41.39 24.61 -29.65
CA ALA A 481 -40.51 25.52 -30.38
C ALA A 481 -39.48 26.23 -29.49
N GLY A 482 -39.76 26.41 -28.20
CA GLY A 482 -38.88 27.06 -27.23
C GLY A 482 -37.72 26.19 -26.68
N VAL A 483 -37.60 24.92 -27.06
CA VAL A 483 -36.44 24.09 -26.67
C VAL A 483 -35.23 24.46 -27.53
N ASP A 484 -34.10 24.79 -26.92
CA ASP A 484 -32.90 25.22 -27.66
C ASP A 484 -32.36 24.10 -28.58
N ASP A 485 -32.13 24.42 -29.86
CA ASP A 485 -31.60 23.50 -30.86
C ASP A 485 -30.16 23.08 -30.50
N ALA A 486 -29.40 23.93 -29.80
CA ALA A 486 -28.05 23.63 -29.32
C ALA A 486 -28.06 22.55 -28.21
N LEU A 487 -29.08 22.56 -27.35
CA LEU A 487 -29.27 21.53 -26.33
C LEU A 487 -29.57 20.17 -26.98
N ILE A 488 -30.42 20.16 -28.01
CA ILE A 488 -30.77 18.93 -28.73
C ILE A 488 -29.55 18.41 -29.51
N ALA A 489 -28.77 19.29 -30.13
CA ALA A 489 -27.52 18.93 -30.79
C ALA A 489 -26.50 18.30 -29.81
N ALA A 490 -26.39 18.84 -28.59
CA ALA A 490 -25.55 18.27 -27.53
C ALA A 490 -25.99 16.85 -27.13
N VAL A 491 -27.30 16.61 -27.01
CA VAL A 491 -27.87 15.29 -26.67
C VAL A 491 -27.62 14.27 -27.79
N ILE A 492 -27.81 14.66 -29.06
CA ILE A 492 -27.54 13.79 -30.21
C ILE A 492 -26.06 13.39 -30.24
N ARG A 493 -25.14 14.36 -30.08
CA ARG A 493 -23.69 14.11 -30.06
C ARG A 493 -23.30 13.13 -28.93
N ALA A 494 -23.91 13.27 -27.76
CA ALA A 494 -23.71 12.35 -26.63
C ALA A 494 -24.24 10.94 -26.90
N TYR A 495 -25.38 10.82 -27.58
CA TYR A 495 -25.99 9.53 -27.94
C TYR A 495 -25.20 8.79 -29.03
N GLU A 496 -24.69 9.49 -30.04
CA GLU A 496 -23.88 8.90 -31.11
C GLU A 496 -22.52 8.44 -30.60
N ALA A 497 -21.90 9.18 -29.67
CA ALA A 497 -20.69 8.76 -28.99
C ALA A 497 -20.85 7.43 -28.23
N GLN A 498 -22.05 7.12 -27.74
CA GLN A 498 -22.35 5.81 -27.12
C GLN A 498 -22.52 4.67 -28.14
N LYS A 499 -22.97 4.94 -29.37
CA LYS A 499 -23.17 3.92 -30.42
C LYS A 499 -21.90 3.55 -31.18
N GLY A 500 -20.86 4.39 -31.17
CA GLY A 500 -19.59 4.15 -31.86
C GLY A 500 -18.70 3.03 -31.29
N VAL A 501 -19.04 2.48 -30.11
CA VAL A 501 -18.27 1.37 -29.49
C VAL A 501 -18.82 0.03 -29.97
N GLY A 502 -18.41 -0.34 -31.18
CA GLY A 502 -18.73 -1.61 -31.83
C GLY A 502 -18.20 -2.83 -31.07
N ILE A 503 -19.11 -3.78 -30.86
CA ILE A 503 -18.95 -5.10 -30.26
C ILE A 503 -17.94 -5.94 -31.07
N ARG A 504 -16.81 -6.32 -30.45
CA ARG A 504 -16.09 -7.55 -30.78
C ARG A 504 -16.10 -8.46 -29.55
N ALA A 505 -17.04 -9.40 -29.58
CA ALA A 505 -17.16 -10.49 -28.63
C ALA A 505 -16.11 -11.59 -28.92
N GLY A 506 -15.61 -12.21 -27.83
CA GLY A 506 -14.67 -13.34 -27.82
C GLY A 506 -13.22 -12.86 -27.61
N ILE A 507 -12.61 -12.97 -26.42
CA ILE A 507 -12.42 -14.18 -25.61
C ILE A 507 -12.64 -13.88 -24.12
N THR A 508 -13.56 -14.62 -23.51
CA THR A 508 -13.79 -14.69 -22.06
C THR A 508 -12.84 -15.65 -21.35
N ALA A 509 -12.62 -15.35 -20.07
CA ALA A 509 -12.29 -16.25 -18.96
C ALA A 509 -10.80 -16.43 -18.58
N ALA A 510 -10.27 -15.46 -17.82
CA ALA A 510 -9.41 -15.74 -16.65
C ALA A 510 -9.09 -14.42 -15.89
N ALA A 511 -9.93 -14.02 -14.93
CA ALA A 511 -9.54 -13.21 -13.76
C ALA A 511 -10.77 -12.90 -12.89
N ARG A 512 -11.40 -13.93 -12.32
CA ARG A 512 -12.27 -13.75 -11.16
C ARG A 512 -11.37 -13.75 -9.92
N ALA A 513 -10.85 -12.59 -9.56
CA ALA A 513 -10.14 -12.41 -8.29
C ALA A 513 -11.18 -12.38 -7.16
N ALA A 514 -11.39 -13.53 -6.53
CA ALA A 514 -12.11 -13.60 -5.26
C ALA A 514 -11.34 -12.81 -4.20
N LYS A 515 -12.06 -11.95 -3.46
CA LYS A 515 -11.53 -11.25 -2.27
C LYS A 515 -10.93 -12.28 -1.30
N PRO A 516 -9.69 -12.13 -0.81
CA PRO A 516 -9.18 -13.04 0.18
C PRO A 516 -9.84 -12.74 1.54
N ALA A 517 -10.39 -13.79 2.15
CA ALA A 517 -10.64 -13.90 3.59
C ALA A 517 -9.31 -13.79 4.36
N PRO A 518 -9.26 -13.75 5.71
CA PRO A 518 -8.00 -13.82 6.44
C PRO A 518 -7.36 -15.19 6.15
N VAL A 519 -6.31 -15.22 5.33
CA VAL A 519 -5.74 -16.48 4.84
C VAL A 519 -4.56 -16.85 5.73
N ALA A 520 -4.73 -17.97 6.43
CA ALA A 520 -3.66 -18.63 7.15
C ALA A 520 -2.53 -19.08 6.21
N ASN A 521 -1.30 -19.06 6.69
CA ASN A 521 -0.17 -19.68 6.00
C ASN A 521 -0.25 -21.20 6.23
N PRO A 522 -0.49 -22.02 5.19
CA PRO A 522 -0.66 -23.46 5.35
C PRO A 522 0.55 -24.11 6.03
N ILE A 523 1.77 -23.67 5.68
CA ILE A 523 3.01 -24.19 6.27
C ILE A 523 3.13 -23.80 7.75
N ARG A 524 2.72 -22.58 8.12
CA ARG A 524 2.78 -22.13 9.52
C ARG A 524 1.75 -22.85 10.39
N GLU A 525 0.53 -23.04 9.89
CA GLU A 525 -0.49 -23.84 10.57
C GLU A 525 -0.03 -25.28 10.72
N GLU A 526 0.48 -25.88 9.65
CA GLU A 526 0.95 -27.25 9.66
C GLU A 526 2.14 -27.46 10.61
N ILE A 527 3.13 -26.56 10.62
CA ILE A 527 4.22 -26.57 11.61
C ILE A 527 3.66 -26.43 13.03
N GLY A 528 2.69 -25.54 13.24
CA GLY A 528 2.03 -25.34 14.54
C GLY A 528 1.29 -26.59 15.02
N ASP A 529 0.55 -27.24 14.14
CA ASP A 529 -0.21 -28.47 14.41
C ASP A 529 0.70 -29.65 14.69
N LYS A 530 1.76 -29.81 13.90
CA LYS A 530 2.77 -30.85 14.14
C LYS A 530 3.52 -30.61 15.45
N ARG A 531 3.86 -29.36 15.80
CA ARG A 531 4.44 -29.04 17.12
C ARG A 531 3.49 -29.40 18.26
N ARG A 532 2.20 -29.07 18.14
CA ARG A 532 1.18 -29.46 19.11
C ARG A 532 1.05 -30.98 19.22
N LEU A 533 1.11 -31.68 18.09
CA LEU A 533 1.07 -33.15 18.06
C LEU A 533 2.31 -33.77 18.73
N VAL A 534 3.51 -33.25 18.44
CA VAL A 534 4.75 -33.67 19.12
C VAL A 534 4.62 -33.47 20.63
N SER A 535 4.20 -32.29 21.09
CA SER A 535 4.00 -32.05 22.53
C SER A 535 2.96 -32.98 23.15
N LYS A 536 1.86 -33.30 22.43
CA LYS A 536 0.86 -34.28 22.88
C LYS A 536 1.44 -35.70 23.00
N LEU A 537 2.23 -36.13 22.02
CA LEU A 537 2.86 -37.47 22.02
C LEU A 537 3.95 -37.58 23.10
N VAL A 538 4.73 -36.51 23.33
CA VAL A 538 5.68 -36.44 24.44
C VAL A 538 4.97 -36.54 25.79
N ASN A 539 3.85 -35.81 25.96
CA ASN A 539 3.05 -35.91 27.17
C ASN A 539 2.51 -37.34 27.36
N ARG A 540 2.02 -37.96 26.29
CA ARG A 540 1.52 -39.34 26.33
C ARG A 540 2.62 -40.33 26.74
N LEU A 541 3.80 -40.24 26.13
CA LEU A 541 4.95 -41.11 26.44
C LEU A 541 5.41 -40.92 27.90
N HIS A 542 5.35 -39.69 28.42
CA HIS A 542 5.65 -39.39 29.82
C HIS A 542 4.68 -40.06 30.81
N TYR A 543 3.38 -40.09 30.50
CA TYR A 543 2.36 -40.68 31.37
C TYR A 543 2.23 -42.21 31.21
N GLU A 544 2.35 -42.75 30.00
CA GLU A 544 2.25 -44.20 29.74
C GLU A 544 3.54 -44.95 30.11
N GLY A 545 4.69 -44.28 30.17
CA GLY A 545 5.98 -44.85 30.57
C GLY A 545 6.25 -44.88 32.08
N ASP A 546 5.21 -44.80 32.92
CA ASP A 546 5.29 -44.89 34.39
C ASP A 546 6.27 -43.89 35.05
N GLY A 547 6.52 -42.76 34.39
CA GLY A 547 7.45 -41.71 34.88
C GLY A 547 8.94 -41.98 34.66
N GLN A 548 9.32 -43.04 33.92
CA GLN A 548 10.74 -43.40 33.67
C GLN A 548 11.55 -42.34 32.92
N HIS A 549 10.89 -41.50 32.11
CA HIS A 549 11.53 -40.40 31.40
C HIS A 549 10.75 -39.10 31.60
N HIS A 550 11.44 -38.05 32.03
CA HIS A 550 10.85 -36.72 32.16
C HIS A 550 10.71 -36.05 30.78
N GLN A 551 9.70 -35.19 30.61
CA GLN A 551 9.47 -34.47 29.34
C GLN A 551 10.73 -33.78 28.80
N ARG A 552 11.57 -33.23 29.69
CA ARG A 552 12.84 -32.61 29.33
C ARG A 552 13.82 -33.59 28.67
N GLU A 553 13.89 -34.83 29.15
CA GLU A 553 14.77 -35.87 28.63
C GLU A 553 14.30 -36.37 27.26
N ILE A 554 12.99 -36.51 27.08
CA ILE A 554 12.38 -36.87 25.80
C ILE A 554 12.66 -35.77 24.77
N PHE A 555 12.47 -34.49 25.13
CA PHE A 555 12.85 -33.37 24.25
C PHE A 555 14.35 -33.28 23.99
N ALA A 556 15.19 -33.61 24.97
CA ALA A 556 16.64 -33.67 24.79
C ALA A 556 17.03 -34.79 23.82
N ALA A 557 16.42 -35.97 23.91
CA ALA A 557 16.65 -37.08 22.98
C ALA A 557 16.21 -36.74 21.55
N LEU A 558 15.02 -36.14 21.38
CA LEU A 558 14.58 -35.64 20.07
C LEU A 558 15.54 -34.58 19.50
N SER A 559 16.06 -33.70 20.36
CA SER A 559 17.01 -32.66 19.94
C SER A 559 18.39 -33.25 19.62
N ARG A 560 18.83 -34.32 20.30
CA ARG A 560 20.04 -35.09 19.95
C ARG A 560 19.91 -35.80 18.62
N HIS A 561 18.73 -36.34 18.32
CA HIS A 561 18.46 -37.04 17.06
C HIS A 561 18.51 -36.10 15.85
N ASP A 562 17.90 -34.91 15.95
CA ASP A 562 17.80 -34.00 14.79
C ASP A 562 18.82 -32.86 14.78
N GLY A 563 19.57 -32.67 15.87
CA GLY A 563 20.52 -31.57 16.06
C GLY A 563 19.89 -30.18 16.21
N VAL A 564 18.57 -30.09 16.41
CA VAL A 564 17.82 -28.82 16.50
C VAL A 564 16.79 -28.82 17.63
N SER A 565 16.51 -27.65 18.20
CA SER A 565 15.45 -27.49 19.20
C SER A 565 14.05 -27.56 18.56
N GLN A 566 13.01 -27.87 19.35
CA GLN A 566 11.63 -28.00 18.85
C GLN A 566 11.14 -26.74 18.12
N GLY A 567 11.52 -25.56 18.60
CA GLY A 567 11.15 -24.27 17.99
C GLY A 567 11.82 -24.00 16.64
N GLN A 568 12.85 -24.77 16.28
CA GLN A 568 13.64 -24.62 15.05
C GLN A 568 13.45 -25.79 14.06
N CYS A 569 12.62 -26.77 14.42
CA CYS A 569 12.36 -27.92 13.56
C CYS A 569 11.61 -27.50 12.29
N THR A 570 12.09 -28.02 11.17
CA THR A 570 11.39 -28.00 9.88
C THR A 570 10.16 -28.88 9.88
N LEU A 571 9.27 -28.73 8.88
CA LEU A 571 8.08 -29.59 8.79
C LEU A 571 8.48 -31.08 8.67
N ALA A 572 9.46 -31.38 7.82
CA ALA A 572 9.98 -32.75 7.65
C ALA A 572 10.59 -33.31 8.93
N GLN A 573 11.30 -32.49 9.71
CA GLN A 573 11.83 -32.90 11.02
C GLN A 573 10.72 -33.14 12.04
N LEU A 574 9.67 -32.32 12.04
CA LEU A 574 8.52 -32.55 12.91
C LEU A 574 7.77 -33.84 12.54
N ASP A 575 7.64 -34.15 11.25
CA ASP A 575 7.08 -35.42 10.78
C ASP A 575 7.93 -36.62 11.22
N ALA A 576 9.25 -36.51 11.09
CA ALA A 576 10.19 -37.51 11.59
C ALA A 576 10.06 -37.71 13.11
N ARG A 577 9.97 -36.61 13.89
CA ARG A 577 9.72 -36.68 15.34
C ARG A 577 8.41 -37.37 15.68
N VAL A 578 7.34 -37.07 14.95
CA VAL A 578 6.03 -37.72 15.16
C VAL A 578 6.13 -39.21 14.90
N ALA A 579 6.80 -39.64 13.83
CA ALA A 579 7.02 -41.06 13.53
C ALA A 579 7.88 -41.75 14.60
N LEU A 580 8.95 -41.10 15.06
CA LEU A 580 9.84 -41.60 16.10
C LEU A 580 9.13 -41.75 17.45
N LEU A 581 8.34 -40.74 17.85
CA LEU A 581 7.56 -40.78 19.09
C LEU A 581 6.48 -41.86 19.08
N LYS A 582 5.83 -42.09 17.93
CA LYS A 582 4.91 -43.23 17.76
C LYS A 582 5.62 -44.56 17.94
N ASN A 583 6.82 -44.70 17.37
CA ASN A 583 7.64 -45.90 17.55
C ASN A 583 8.05 -46.09 19.02
N TRP A 584 8.45 -45.03 19.73
CA TRP A 584 8.76 -45.12 21.17
C TRP A 584 7.55 -45.49 22.03
N LEU A 585 6.34 -45.06 21.66
CA LEU A 585 5.11 -45.49 22.33
C LEU A 585 4.82 -46.98 22.13
N GLU A 586 5.20 -47.55 20.99
CA GLU A 586 4.98 -48.97 20.68
C GLU A 586 6.09 -49.89 21.23
N ARG A 587 7.35 -49.45 21.22
CA ARG A 587 8.53 -50.29 21.49
C ARG A 587 9.33 -49.87 22.72
N GLY A 588 8.93 -48.79 23.39
CA GLY A 588 9.71 -48.16 24.46
C GLY A 588 10.79 -47.22 23.91
N MET A 589 11.14 -46.22 24.71
CA MET A 589 12.25 -45.31 24.38
C MET A 589 13.58 -46.03 24.67
N PRO A 590 14.52 -46.10 23.72
CA PRO A 590 15.85 -46.66 23.98
C PRO A 590 16.61 -45.79 25.01
N GLN A 591 17.33 -46.44 25.93
CA GLN A 591 18.08 -45.77 27.00
C GLN A 591 19.26 -44.94 26.49
#